data_AF-A0A8T7KLG2-F1
#
_entry.id   AF-A0A8T7KLG2-F1
#
_cell.length_a   1.000
_cell.length_b   1.000
_cell.length_c   1.000
_cell.angle_alpha   90.00
_cell.angle_beta   90.00
_cell.angle_gamma   90.00
#
_symmetry.space_group_name_H-M   'P 1'
#
loop_
_entity.id
_entity.type
_entity.pdbx_description
1 polymer ?
#
loop_
_entity_poly.entity_id
_entity_poly.type
_entity_poly.pdbx_seq_one_letter_code
_entity_poly.pdbx_strand_id
1 'polypeptide(L)' 'MNWLRPSGQSDGFPDAAVAAQTSVVYERSQWVVYLEIIFRAETRRYRIEAYRSERQARIAADWIERAAQRELPHPPTGM' A
#
# COMPACT_ATOMS: atom_id res chain seq x y z
N MET A 1 -14.71 22.91 -36.00
CA MET A 1 -15.43 21.90 -35.18
C MET A 1 -15.16 20.51 -35.73
N ASN A 2 -14.35 19.70 -35.07
CA ASN A 2 -14.67 18.29 -34.88
C ASN A 2 -13.78 17.74 -33.75
N TRP A 3 -14.40 17.18 -32.72
CA TRP A 3 -13.74 16.72 -31.50
C TRP A 3 -13.23 15.30 -31.73
N LEU A 4 -11.91 15.14 -31.88
CA LEU A 4 -11.27 13.84 -31.69
C LEU A 4 -11.33 13.51 -30.19
N ARG A 5 -12.35 12.74 -29.80
CA ARG A 5 -12.37 12.07 -28.50
C ARG A 5 -11.22 11.06 -28.49
N PRO A 6 -10.25 11.14 -27.55
CA PRO A 6 -9.37 10.01 -27.32
C PRO A 6 -10.25 8.83 -26.90
N SER A 7 -10.18 7.79 -27.71
CA SER A 7 -10.72 6.46 -27.50
C SER A 7 -10.38 5.95 -26.10
N GLY A 8 -11.42 5.57 -25.36
CA GLY A 8 -11.38 4.67 -24.22
C GLY A 8 -10.14 4.75 -23.34
N GLN A 9 -10.05 5.79 -22.49
CA GLN A 9 -9.58 5.50 -21.15
C GLN A 9 -10.61 4.53 -20.57
N SER A 10 -10.25 3.25 -20.49
CA SER A 10 -10.77 2.47 -19.39
C SER A 10 -10.37 3.24 -18.14
N ASP A 11 -11.31 4.02 -17.61
CA ASP A 11 -11.39 4.48 -16.22
C ASP A 11 -11.51 3.22 -15.33
N GLY A 12 -10.56 2.30 -15.50
CA GLY A 12 -10.35 1.21 -14.60
C GLY A 12 -9.81 1.89 -13.37
N PHE A 13 -10.70 2.14 -12.40
CA PHE A 13 -10.27 2.22 -11.01
C PHE A 13 -9.17 1.17 -10.86
N PRO A 14 -7.94 1.55 -10.48
CA PRO A 14 -6.91 0.57 -10.23
C PRO A 14 -7.55 -0.50 -9.36
N ASP A 15 -7.41 -1.75 -9.82
CA ASP A 15 -7.96 -2.94 -9.17
C ASP A 15 -7.94 -2.71 -7.67
N ALA A 16 -9.10 -2.76 -6.99
CA ALA A 16 -9.19 -2.21 -5.64
C ALA A 16 -8.19 -2.93 -4.72
N ALA A 17 -7.45 -2.17 -3.90
CA ALA A 17 -6.53 -2.76 -2.93
C ALA A 17 -7.31 -3.72 -2.02
N VAL A 18 -6.87 -4.98 -1.98
CA VAL A 18 -7.53 -6.06 -1.23
C VAL A 18 -6.97 -6.14 0.18
N ALA A 19 -5.67 -5.86 0.34
CA ALA A 19 -4.99 -5.88 1.62
C ALA A 19 -3.78 -4.95 1.62
N ALA A 20 -3.37 -4.55 2.81
CA ALA A 20 -2.13 -3.84 3.08
C ALA A 20 -1.44 -4.49 4.28
N GLN A 21 -0.14 -4.76 4.14
CA GLN A 21 0.67 -5.43 5.16
C GLN A 21 2.04 -4.75 5.26
N THR A 22 2.69 -4.87 6.42
CA THR A 22 4.05 -4.36 6.59
C THR A 22 5.06 -5.46 6.79
N SER A 23 6.27 -5.28 6.26
CA SER A 23 7.40 -6.19 6.49
C SER A 23 8.62 -5.43 6.99
N VAL A 24 9.33 -6.03 7.95
CA VAL A 24 10.58 -5.48 8.49
C VAL A 24 11.74 -6.35 8.04
N VAL A 25 12.68 -5.78 7.29
CA VAL A 25 13.82 -6.49 6.71
C VAL A 25 15.12 -5.83 7.15
N TYR A 26 16.11 -6.63 7.55
CA TYR A 26 17.44 -6.11 7.86
C TYR A 26 18.27 -5.98 6.59
N GLU A 27 18.61 -4.75 6.21
CA GLU A 27 19.38 -4.43 4.99
C GLU A 27 20.41 -3.34 5.28
N ARG A 28 21.64 -3.49 4.78
CA ARG A 28 22.70 -2.46 4.88
C ARG A 28 22.87 -1.91 6.32
N SER A 29 22.84 -2.80 7.31
CA SER A 29 22.96 -2.48 8.73
C SER A 29 21.81 -1.66 9.33
N GLN A 30 20.64 -1.63 8.66
CA GLN A 30 19.44 -0.96 9.12
C GLN A 30 18.23 -1.88 9.03
N TRP A 31 17.22 -1.60 9.86
CA TRP A 31 15.93 -2.28 9.82
C TRP A 31 14.96 -1.48 8.97
N VAL A 32 14.72 -1.95 7.75
CA VAL A 32 13.88 -1.26 6.76
C VAL A 32 12.45 -1.75 6.88
N VAL A 33 11.52 -0.82 6.97
CA VAL A 33 10.08 -1.09 6.92
C VAL A 33 9.60 -0.93 5.49
N TYR A 34 8.92 -1.96 5.00
CA TYR A 34 8.23 -1.97 3.72
C TYR A 34 6.72 -2.04 3.96
N LEU A 35 5.96 -1.33 3.12
CA LEU A 35 4.52 -1.46 2.99
C LEU A 35 4.22 -2.21 1.70
N GLU A 36 3.46 -3.29 1.80
CA GLU A 36 3.02 -4.12 0.69
C GLU A 36 1.52 -3.93 0.50
N ILE A 37 1.14 -3.37 -0.65
CA ILE A 37 -0.27 -3.20 -1.05
C ILE A 37 -0.60 -4.29 -2.04
N ILE A 38 -1.59 -5.11 -1.70
CA ILE A 38 -1.98 -6.29 -2.45
C ILE A 38 -3.22 -5.95 -3.28
N PHE A 39 -3.10 -6.09 -4.58
CA PHE A 39 -4.18 -6.03 -5.56
C PHE A 39 -4.48 -7.45 -6.06
N ARG A 40 -5.55 -7.68 -6.83
CA ARG A 40 -5.82 -9.04 -7.35
C ARG A 40 -4.80 -9.45 -8.40
N ALA A 41 -4.30 -8.49 -9.18
CA ALA A 41 -3.34 -8.75 -10.25
C ALA A 41 -1.87 -8.72 -9.77
N GLU A 42 -1.55 -7.90 -8.76
CA GLU A 42 -0.16 -7.62 -8.38
C GLU A 42 -0.02 -7.19 -6.91
N THR A 43 1.20 -7.30 -6.39
CA THR A 43 1.57 -6.70 -5.10
C THR A 43 2.55 -5.57 -5.36
N ARG A 44 2.26 -4.37 -4.84
CA ARG A 44 3.17 -3.23 -4.88
C ARG A 44 3.87 -3.08 -3.55
N ARG A 45 5.21 -3.07 -3.58
CA ARG A 45 6.05 -2.95 -2.40
C ARG A 45 6.72 -1.58 -2.36
N TYR A 46 6.51 -0.86 -1.27
CA TYR A 46 7.02 0.48 -1.03
C TYR A 46 7.98 0.46 0.14
N ARG A 47 9.17 1.03 -0.03
CA ARG A 47 10.10 1.28 1.07
C ARG A 47 9.64 2.53 1.82
N ILE A 48 9.36 2.41 3.12
CA ILE A 48 8.87 3.53 3.92
C ILE A 48 10.03 4.25 4.61
N GLU A 49 10.71 3.56 5.53
CA GLU A 49 11.80 4.14 6.32
C GLU A 49 12.78 3.06 6.79
N ALA A 50 13.95 3.48 7.29
CA ALA A 50 14.96 2.60 7.85
C ALA A 50 15.35 3.04 9.27
N TYR A 51 15.34 2.10 10.20
CA TYR A 51 15.58 2.34 11.63
C TYR A 51 16.89 1.68 12.08
N ARG A 52 17.49 2.23 13.15
CA ARG A 52 18.70 1.66 13.77
C ARG A 52 18.41 0.44 14.64
N SER A 53 17.18 0.31 15.16
CA SER A 53 16.79 -0.82 16.02
C SER A 53 15.58 -1.56 15.45
N GLU A 54 15.59 -2.89 15.62
CA GLU A 54 14.48 -3.74 15.19
C GLU A 54 13.18 -3.39 15.90
N ARG A 55 13.27 -3.10 17.21
CA ARG A 55 12.11 -2.74 18.02
C ARG A 55 11.42 -1.46 17.52
N GLN A 56 12.18 -0.43 17.14
CA GLN A 56 11.61 0.78 16.56
C GLN A 56 10.95 0.49 15.20
N ALA A 57 11.61 -0.28 14.34
CA ALA A 57 11.05 -0.67 13.05
C ALA A 57 9.73 -1.45 13.20
N ARG A 58 9.66 -2.40 14.14
CA ARG A 58 8.46 -3.19 14.41
C ARG A 58 7.31 -2.35 14.95
N ILE A 59 7.60 -1.41 15.86
CA ILE A 59 6.57 -0.47 16.35
C ILE A 59 6.05 0.35 15.17
N ALA A 60 6.93 0.99 14.40
CA ALA A 60 6.53 1.79 13.24
C ALA A 60 5.71 0.97 12.23
N ALA A 61 6.14 -0.26 11.93
CA ALA A 61 5.44 -1.18 11.05
C ALA A 61 4.00 -1.45 11.52
N ASP A 62 3.76 -1.78 12.80
CA ASP A 62 2.42 -2.00 13.35
C ASP A 62 1.52 -0.75 13.24
N TRP A 63 2.06 0.45 13.48
CA TRP A 63 1.31 1.70 13.29
C TRP A 63 0.94 1.93 11.83
N ILE A 64 1.89 1.74 10.92
CA ILE A 64 1.69 1.91 9.48
C ILE A 64 0.68 0.89 8.96
N GLU A 65 0.76 -0.36 9.38
CA GLU A 65 -0.13 -1.43 8.95
C GLU A 65 -1.59 -1.14 9.34
N ARG A 66 -1.82 -0.77 10.60
CA ARG A 66 -3.17 -0.41 11.06
C ARG A 66 -3.71 0.82 10.33
N ALA A 67 -2.86 1.82 10.08
CA ALA A 67 -3.26 2.99 9.31
C ALA A 67 -3.63 2.61 7.87
N ALA A 68 -2.79 1.82 7.20
CA ALA A 68 -3.02 1.38 5.83
C ALA A 68 -4.27 0.50 5.70
N GLN A 69 -4.50 -0.42 6.64
CA GLN A 69 -5.70 -1.26 6.67
C GLN A 69 -6.99 -0.44 6.83
N ARG A 70 -6.96 0.65 7.61
CA ARG A 70 -8.12 1.56 7.75
C ARG A 70 -8.45 2.30 6.46
N GLU A 71 -7.46 2.57 5.61
CA GLU A 71 -7.64 3.25 4.32
C GLU A 71 -8.07 2.31 3.19
N LEU A 72 -8.07 0.98 3.42
CA LEU A 72 -8.56 0.05 2.41
C LEU A 72 -10.04 0.31 2.09
N PRO A 73 -10.49 0.03 0.86
CA PRO A 73 -11.91 0.11 0.53
C PRO A 73 -12.69 -0.87 1.40
N HIS A 74 -13.49 -0.33 2.31
CA HIS A 74 -14.46 -1.12 3.06
C HIS A 74 -15.75 -1.20 2.24
N PRO A 75 -16.50 -2.33 2.29
CA PRO A 75 -17.86 -2.35 1.78
C PRO A 75 -18.60 -1.14 2.35
N PRO A 76 -19.41 -0.41 1.55
CA PRO A 76 -20.17 0.71 2.07
C PRO A 76 -21.00 0.19 3.25
N THR A 77 -20.72 0.71 4.44
CA THR A 77 -21.49 0.40 5.65
C THR A 77 -22.91 0.90 5.39
N GLY A 78 -23.80 -0.01 5.01
CA GLY A 78 -25.22 0.28 4.88
C GLY A 78 -25.79 0.62 6.25
N MET A 79 -26.28 1.85 6.40
CA MET A 79 -27.42 2.15 7.27
C MET A 79 -28.66 2.26 6.40
#